data_AF-M5XT78-F1
#
_entry.id   AF-M5XT78-F1
#
_cell.length_a   1.000
_cell.length_b   1.000
_cell.length_c   1.000
_cell.angle_alpha   90.00
_cell.angle_beta   90.00
_cell.angle_gamma   90.00
#
_symmetry.space_group_name_H-M   'P 1'
#
loop_
_entity.id
_entity.type
_entity.pdbx_description
1 polymer ?
#
loop_
_entity_poly.entity_id
_entity_poly.type
_entity_poly.pdbx_seq_one_letter_code
_entity_poly.pdbx_strand_id
1 'polypeptide(L)'
;MTTESSMKDSFAKYTDYLNDLNEKRERVVKASRDITINSKKVIFQVHRISKHNKEEVLQKAEKDLATVTDQYISRLVRELQGTDFWKLRRAYSPGVQEYVEAATFCKFCRTGTLLNLDEMNATLLPLSDPSLEPLQINVLDYLLGLADLTGELMRLAIGRISDGELDFAKKICEFVREIYRELTLVVPFMDDSHDMKTKMDTMLQSVMKIENACFGVHVRGSEYMPLLGSDDPTSFLLGVPDVEI
;
A
#
# COMPACT_ATOMS: atom_id res chain seq x y z
N MET A 1 51.39 -31.26 2.94
CA MET A 1 50.29 -31.67 2.04
C MET A 1 48.90 -31.70 2.71
N THR A 2 48.77 -31.45 4.01
CA THR A 2 47.48 -31.55 4.75
C THR A 2 46.69 -30.25 4.85
N THR A 3 47.33 -29.08 4.74
CA THR A 3 46.69 -27.75 4.87
C THR A 3 45.86 -27.35 3.66
N GLU A 4 46.29 -27.66 2.43
CA GLU A 4 45.51 -27.35 1.21
C GLU A 4 44.20 -28.15 1.14
N SER A 5 44.19 -29.40 1.61
CA SER A 5 42.97 -30.22 1.67
C SER A 5 41.98 -29.65 2.70
N SER A 6 42.45 -29.32 3.90
CA SER A 6 41.60 -28.76 4.96
C SER A 6 40.99 -27.40 4.60
N MET A 7 41.74 -26.56 3.86
CA MET A 7 41.22 -25.30 3.35
C MET A 7 40.14 -25.54 2.29
N LYS A 8 40.39 -26.42 1.30
CA LYS A 8 39.39 -26.79 0.28
C LYS A 8 38.10 -27.34 0.88
N ASP A 9 38.19 -28.21 1.89
CA ASP A 9 37.02 -28.76 2.59
C ASP A 9 36.22 -27.67 3.32
N SER A 10 36.91 -26.66 3.86
CA SER A 10 36.26 -25.51 4.50
C SER A 10 35.54 -24.62 3.48
N PHE A 11 36.17 -24.34 2.33
CA PHE A 11 35.54 -23.59 1.25
C PHE A 11 34.34 -24.33 0.63
N ALA A 12 34.40 -25.66 0.51
CA ALA A 12 33.27 -26.46 0.04
C ALA A 12 32.04 -26.28 0.95
N LYS A 13 32.24 -26.34 2.27
CA LYS A 13 31.16 -26.08 3.24
C LYS A 13 30.58 -24.67 3.13
N TYR A 14 31.41 -23.67 2.89
CA TYR A 14 30.94 -22.30 2.67
C TYR A 14 30.17 -22.17 1.34
N THR A 15 30.61 -22.86 0.29
CA THR A 15 29.88 -22.91 -0.98
C THR A 15 28.50 -23.52 -0.80
N ASP A 16 28.39 -24.67 -0.13
CA ASP A 16 27.10 -25.33 0.12
C ASP A 16 26.16 -24.42 0.92
N TYR A 17 26.66 -23.82 2.01
CA TYR A 17 25.88 -22.87 2.82
C TYR A 17 25.39 -21.66 2.02
N LEU A 18 26.24 -21.07 1.17
CA LEU A 18 25.87 -19.91 0.34
C LEU A 18 24.87 -20.30 -0.75
N ASN A 19 25.00 -21.50 -1.33
CA ASN A 19 24.04 -22.01 -2.30
C ASN A 19 22.67 -22.21 -1.66
N ASP A 20 22.59 -22.86 -0.49
CA ASP A 20 21.34 -23.07 0.25
C ASP A 20 20.67 -21.73 0.60
N LEU A 21 21.46 -20.75 1.06
CA LEU A 21 20.97 -19.40 1.35
C LEU A 21 20.44 -18.70 0.10
N ASN A 22 21.13 -18.82 -1.03
CA ASN A 22 20.71 -18.22 -2.29
C ASN A 22 19.44 -18.88 -2.83
N GLU A 23 19.33 -20.20 -2.79
CA GLU A 23 18.12 -20.92 -3.18
C GLU A 23 16.92 -20.51 -2.32
N LYS A 24 17.12 -20.37 -1.00
CA LYS A 24 16.09 -19.87 -0.09
C LYS A 24 15.68 -18.45 -0.42
N ARG A 25 16.65 -17.55 -0.64
CA ARG A 25 16.40 -16.17 -1.08
C ARG A 25 15.56 -16.14 -2.36
N GLU A 26 15.88 -16.95 -3.36
CA GLU A 26 15.11 -17.00 -4.62
C GLU A 26 13.67 -17.51 -4.42
N ARG A 27 13.44 -18.46 -3.51
CA ARG A 27 12.07 -18.87 -3.12
C ARG A 27 11.29 -17.74 -2.46
N VAL A 28 11.93 -17.00 -1.55
CA VAL A 28 11.34 -15.84 -0.86
C VAL A 28 11.02 -14.71 -1.85
N VAL A 29 11.92 -14.41 -2.79
CA VAL A 29 11.68 -13.40 -3.85
C VAL A 29 10.47 -13.78 -4.69
N LYS A 30 10.33 -15.07 -5.07
CA LYS A 30 9.16 -15.55 -5.82
C LYS A 30 7.87 -15.39 -5.02
N ALA A 31 7.86 -15.80 -3.74
CA ALA A 31 6.70 -15.62 -2.86
C ALA A 31 6.33 -14.14 -2.71
N SER A 32 7.33 -13.26 -2.50
CA SER A 32 7.13 -11.81 -2.44
C SER A 32 6.48 -11.25 -3.70
N ARG A 33 6.94 -11.70 -4.87
CA ARG A 33 6.40 -11.23 -6.16
C ARG A 33 4.95 -11.68 -6.35
N ASP A 34 4.61 -12.90 -5.94
CA ASP A 34 3.23 -13.39 -5.97
C ASP A 34 2.32 -12.56 -5.06
N ILE A 35 2.80 -12.19 -3.85
CA ILE A 35 2.08 -11.29 -2.93
C ILE A 35 1.87 -9.92 -3.58
N THR A 36 2.91 -9.30 -4.15
CA THR A 36 2.81 -7.99 -4.83
C THR A 36 1.77 -8.03 -5.94
N ILE A 37 1.82 -9.04 -6.82
CA ILE A 37 0.91 -9.14 -7.97
C ILE A 37 -0.54 -9.24 -7.49
N ASN A 38 -0.82 -10.05 -6.48
CA ASN A 38 -2.19 -10.26 -6.04
C ASN A 38 -2.70 -9.13 -5.14
N SER A 39 -1.84 -8.48 -4.36
CA SER A 39 -2.17 -7.25 -3.62
C SER A 39 -2.54 -6.10 -4.57
N LYS A 40 -1.82 -5.94 -5.69
CA LYS A 40 -2.19 -5.00 -6.77
C LYS A 40 -3.58 -5.28 -7.34
N LYS A 41 -3.94 -6.55 -7.54
CA LYS A 41 -5.28 -6.91 -8.02
C LYS A 41 -6.36 -6.48 -7.03
N VAL A 42 -6.12 -6.63 -5.73
CA VAL A 42 -7.02 -6.13 -4.68
C VAL A 42 -7.14 -4.62 -4.77
N ILE A 43 -6.04 -3.87 -4.86
CA ILE A 43 -6.03 -2.41 -4.99
C ILE A 43 -6.85 -1.98 -6.23
N PHE A 44 -6.60 -2.60 -7.39
CA PHE A 44 -7.37 -2.33 -8.61
C PHE A 44 -8.85 -2.67 -8.49
N GLN A 45 -9.21 -3.69 -7.72
CA GLN A 45 -10.60 -4.03 -7.44
C GLN A 45 -11.26 -2.96 -6.57
N VAL A 46 -10.58 -2.48 -5.51
CA VAL A 46 -11.08 -1.40 -4.64
C VAL A 46 -11.29 -0.10 -5.40
N HIS A 47 -10.44 0.25 -6.36
CA HIS A 47 -10.63 1.44 -7.21
C HIS A 47 -11.92 1.44 -8.04
N ARG A 48 -12.59 0.29 -8.20
CA ARG A 48 -13.87 0.18 -8.92
C ARG A 48 -15.08 0.57 -8.08
N ILE A 49 -14.88 0.97 -6.82
CA ILE A 49 -15.94 1.46 -5.95
C ILE A 49 -16.61 2.67 -6.60
N SER A 50 -17.93 2.63 -6.61
CA SER A 50 -18.83 3.74 -6.94
C SER A 50 -19.96 3.77 -5.91
N LYS A 51 -20.78 4.83 -5.96
CA LYS A 51 -21.97 4.99 -5.11
C LYS A 51 -22.93 3.79 -5.12
N HIS A 52 -22.99 3.04 -6.22
CA HIS A 52 -24.00 1.99 -6.43
C HIS A 52 -23.49 0.57 -6.15
N ASN A 53 -22.18 0.33 -6.22
CA ASN A 53 -21.59 -1.01 -6.14
C ASN A 53 -20.58 -1.18 -4.99
N LYS A 54 -20.50 -0.19 -4.09
CA LYS A 54 -19.50 -0.16 -3.00
C LYS A 54 -19.44 -1.49 -2.22
N GLU A 55 -20.59 -2.03 -1.83
CA GLU A 55 -20.65 -3.25 -1.01
C GLU A 55 -20.14 -4.48 -1.77
N GLU A 56 -20.62 -4.70 -2.99
CA GLU A 56 -20.20 -5.82 -3.84
C GLU A 56 -18.70 -5.77 -4.14
N VAL A 57 -18.20 -4.58 -4.48
CA VAL A 57 -16.78 -4.37 -4.79
C VAL A 57 -15.90 -4.66 -3.57
N LEU A 58 -16.30 -4.16 -2.40
CA LEU A 58 -15.55 -4.37 -1.17
C LEU A 58 -15.61 -5.81 -0.69
N GLN A 59 -16.77 -6.48 -0.78
CA GLN A 59 -16.88 -7.90 -0.43
C GLN A 59 -15.96 -8.77 -1.29
N LYS A 60 -15.89 -8.46 -2.60
CA LYS A 60 -14.97 -9.14 -3.51
C LYS A 60 -13.50 -8.82 -3.17
N ALA A 61 -13.16 -7.56 -2.93
CA ALA A 61 -11.80 -7.16 -2.56
C ALA A 61 -11.33 -7.81 -1.25
N GLU A 62 -12.20 -7.91 -0.24
CA GLU A 62 -11.91 -8.59 1.03
C GLU A 62 -11.71 -10.09 0.86
N LYS A 63 -12.49 -10.74 -0.01
CA LYS A 63 -12.29 -12.15 -0.35
C LYS A 63 -10.96 -12.37 -1.08
N ASP A 64 -10.63 -11.49 -2.02
CA ASP A 64 -9.36 -11.54 -2.74
C ASP A 64 -8.19 -11.29 -1.77
N LEU A 65 -8.32 -10.35 -0.81
CA LEU A 65 -7.34 -10.08 0.23
C LEU A 65 -7.16 -11.25 1.22
N ALA A 66 -8.26 -11.90 1.61
CA ALA A 66 -8.21 -13.13 2.41
C ALA A 66 -7.44 -14.22 1.66
N THR A 67 -7.67 -14.35 0.35
CA THR A 67 -6.90 -15.28 -0.51
C THR A 67 -5.41 -14.91 -0.51
N VAL A 68 -5.07 -13.62 -0.56
CA VAL A 68 -3.66 -13.18 -0.47
C VAL A 68 -3.03 -13.60 0.86
N THR A 69 -3.77 -13.44 1.95
CA THR A 69 -3.34 -13.78 3.31
C THR A 69 -3.15 -15.29 3.45
N ASP A 70 -4.18 -16.07 3.13
CA ASP A 70 -4.23 -17.51 3.38
C ASP A 70 -3.30 -18.30 2.45
N GLN A 71 -3.08 -17.83 1.22
CA GLN A 71 -2.28 -18.55 0.24
C GLN A 71 -0.86 -18.00 0.10
N TYR A 72 -0.73 -16.69 -0.16
CA TYR A 72 0.56 -16.11 -0.53
C TYR A 72 1.38 -15.67 0.69
N ILE A 73 0.76 -15.01 1.68
CA ILE A 73 1.44 -14.68 2.93
C ILE A 73 1.78 -15.96 3.69
N SER A 74 0.85 -16.92 3.81
CA SER A 74 1.15 -18.21 4.45
C SER A 74 2.35 -18.94 3.80
N ARG A 75 2.46 -18.90 2.47
CA ARG A 75 3.63 -19.45 1.76
C ARG A 75 4.93 -18.72 2.13
N LEU A 76 4.91 -17.39 2.21
CA LEU A 76 6.06 -16.61 2.65
C LEU A 76 6.46 -16.96 4.09
N VAL A 77 5.48 -17.07 4.99
CA VAL A 77 5.69 -17.46 6.40
C VAL A 77 6.36 -18.83 6.49
N ARG A 78 5.98 -19.80 5.66
CA ARG A 78 6.60 -21.14 5.65
C ARG A 78 8.05 -21.15 5.18
N GLU A 79 8.41 -20.25 4.27
CA GLU A 79 9.78 -20.13 3.75
C GLU A 79 10.71 -19.42 4.73
N LEU A 80 10.18 -18.55 5.61
CA LEU A 80 10.95 -17.80 6.61
C LEU A 80 10.94 -18.53 7.95
N GLN A 81 12.12 -18.87 8.48
CA GLN A 81 12.23 -19.52 9.79
C GLN A 81 13.34 -18.88 10.64
N GLY A 82 13.10 -18.71 11.93
CA GLY A 82 14.08 -18.19 12.89
C GLY A 82 14.74 -16.89 12.40
N THR A 83 16.05 -16.90 12.19
CA THR A 83 16.83 -15.70 11.85
C THR A 83 16.61 -15.14 10.43
N ASP A 84 15.79 -15.80 9.62
CA ASP A 84 15.62 -15.43 8.21
C ASP A 84 14.87 -14.12 8.02
N PHE A 85 14.04 -13.71 8.99
CA PHE A 85 13.26 -12.48 8.91
C PHE A 85 14.15 -11.26 8.68
N TRP A 86 15.21 -11.09 9.45
CA TRP A 86 16.12 -9.96 9.27
C TRP A 86 17.09 -10.17 8.10
N LYS A 87 17.59 -11.39 7.89
CA LYS A 87 18.56 -11.69 6.82
C LYS A 87 17.99 -11.52 5.43
N LEU A 88 16.73 -11.93 5.24
CA LEU A 88 16.05 -11.94 3.93
C LEU A 88 15.04 -10.80 3.78
N ARG A 89 15.02 -9.81 4.68
CA ARG A 89 14.08 -8.67 4.62
C ARG A 89 13.99 -8.05 3.23
N ARG A 90 15.13 -7.78 2.58
CA ARG A 90 15.16 -7.19 1.24
C ARG A 90 14.46 -8.03 0.17
N ALA A 91 14.34 -9.34 0.36
CA ALA A 91 13.71 -10.24 -0.59
C ALA A 91 12.17 -10.24 -0.51
N TYR A 92 11.60 -9.99 0.67
CA TYR A 92 10.14 -10.04 0.88
C TYR A 92 9.48 -8.68 1.14
N SER A 93 10.26 -7.69 1.57
CA SER A 93 9.80 -6.36 1.96
C SER A 93 8.90 -5.70 0.89
N PRO A 94 9.20 -5.78 -0.43
CA PRO A 94 8.29 -5.24 -1.45
C PRO A 94 6.90 -5.90 -1.48
N GLY A 95 6.82 -7.22 -1.25
CA GLY A 95 5.55 -7.93 -1.18
C GLY A 95 4.75 -7.55 0.06
N VAL A 96 5.42 -7.44 1.21
CA VAL A 96 4.78 -7.05 2.47
C VAL A 96 4.26 -5.61 2.42
N GLN A 97 5.03 -4.66 1.87
CA GLN A 97 4.59 -3.27 1.73
C GLN A 97 3.32 -3.16 0.87
N GLU A 98 3.28 -3.85 -0.26
CA GLU A 98 2.09 -3.87 -1.14
C GLU A 98 0.88 -4.53 -0.46
N TYR A 99 1.10 -5.57 0.35
CA TYR A 99 0.03 -6.19 1.14
C TYR A 99 -0.51 -5.22 2.20
N VAL A 100 0.37 -4.50 2.90
CA VAL A 100 -0.03 -3.46 3.87
C VAL A 100 -0.89 -2.40 3.18
N GLU A 101 -0.45 -1.91 2.03
CA GLU A 101 -1.19 -0.94 1.20
C GLU A 101 -2.58 -1.46 0.84
N ALA A 102 -2.68 -2.69 0.30
CA ALA A 102 -3.96 -3.29 -0.08
C ALA A 102 -4.91 -3.47 1.12
N ALA A 103 -4.38 -3.96 2.26
CA ALA A 103 -5.17 -4.23 3.45
C ALA A 103 -5.68 -2.95 4.13
N THR A 104 -4.82 -1.95 4.27
CA THR A 104 -5.19 -0.64 4.81
C THR A 104 -6.15 0.10 3.89
N PHE A 105 -5.99 -0.03 2.56
CA PHE A 105 -6.90 0.57 1.58
C PHE A 105 -8.31 -0.03 1.65
N CYS A 106 -8.41 -1.36 1.75
CA CYS A 106 -9.68 -2.05 1.97
C CYS A 106 -10.35 -1.59 3.29
N LYS A 107 -9.59 -1.58 4.40
CA LYS A 107 -10.11 -1.17 5.72
C LYS A 107 -10.66 0.26 5.69
N PHE A 108 -9.90 1.20 5.10
CA PHE A 108 -10.33 2.58 4.99
C PHE A 108 -11.61 2.69 4.15
N CYS A 109 -11.69 2.04 2.99
CA CYS A 109 -12.88 2.11 2.15
C CYS A 109 -14.13 1.50 2.81
N ARG A 110 -13.94 0.46 3.65
CA ARG A 110 -15.00 -0.21 4.41
C ARG A 110 -15.48 0.60 5.60
N THR A 111 -14.56 1.08 6.44
CA THR A 111 -14.86 1.62 7.77
C THR A 111 -14.49 3.08 7.97
N GLY A 112 -13.67 3.65 7.08
CA GLY A 112 -13.11 4.99 7.21
C GLY A 112 -11.96 5.09 8.21
N THR A 113 -11.45 3.96 8.73
CA THR A 113 -10.39 3.94 9.74
C THR A 113 -9.12 3.30 9.21
N LEU A 114 -8.00 3.59 9.87
CA LEU A 114 -6.72 2.92 9.62
C LEU A 114 -6.72 1.52 10.24
N LEU A 115 -6.20 0.52 9.51
CA LEU A 115 -5.85 -0.79 10.06
C LEU A 115 -4.46 -0.67 10.69
N ASN A 116 -4.37 -0.75 12.03
CA ASN A 116 -3.09 -0.58 12.71
C ASN A 116 -2.19 -1.83 12.60
N LEU A 117 -0.90 -1.67 12.94
CA LEU A 117 0.10 -2.73 12.80
C LEU A 117 -0.22 -3.95 13.70
N ASP A 118 -0.72 -3.73 14.90
CA ASP A 118 -1.03 -4.81 15.85
C ASP A 118 -2.24 -5.62 15.37
N GLU A 119 -3.30 -4.94 14.90
CA GLU A 119 -4.45 -5.57 14.26
C GLU A 119 -4.05 -6.40 13.05
N MET A 120 -3.14 -5.88 12.21
CA MET A 120 -2.64 -6.59 11.04
C MET A 120 -1.78 -7.79 11.43
N ASN A 121 -0.87 -7.65 12.38
CA ASN A 121 -0.06 -8.77 12.84
C ASN A 121 -0.92 -9.84 13.51
N ALA A 122 -1.99 -9.46 14.22
CA ALA A 122 -2.92 -10.40 14.83
C ALA A 122 -3.62 -11.30 13.80
N THR A 123 -3.88 -10.83 12.57
CA THR A 123 -4.43 -11.68 11.50
C THR A 123 -3.40 -12.63 10.90
N LEU A 124 -2.10 -12.34 11.05
CA LEU A 124 -1.01 -13.17 10.53
C LEU A 124 -0.52 -14.22 11.54
N LEU A 125 -0.74 -14.01 12.85
CA LEU A 125 -0.36 -14.95 13.91
C LEU A 125 -0.84 -16.39 13.63
N PRO A 126 -2.10 -16.65 13.22
CA PRO A 126 -2.59 -18.01 12.98
C PRO A 126 -1.91 -18.72 11.80
N LEU A 127 -1.21 -17.99 10.93
CA LEU A 127 -0.50 -18.57 9.79
C LEU A 127 0.84 -19.19 10.17
N SER A 128 1.35 -18.84 11.35
CA SER A 128 2.65 -19.30 11.84
C SER A 128 2.49 -20.59 12.66
N ASP A 129 3.50 -21.46 12.60
CA ASP A 129 3.56 -22.63 13.47
C ASP A 129 3.72 -22.18 14.93
N PRO A 130 2.92 -22.68 15.89
CA PRO A 130 3.05 -22.34 17.31
C PRO A 130 4.44 -22.62 17.91
N SER A 131 5.22 -23.51 17.28
CA SER A 131 6.59 -23.85 17.69
C SER A 131 7.66 -22.89 17.15
N LEU A 132 7.29 -21.97 16.26
CA LEU A 132 8.20 -21.01 15.61
C LEU A 132 7.84 -19.57 15.98
N GLU A 133 8.82 -18.67 15.89
CA GLU A 133 8.53 -17.24 15.98
C GLU A 133 7.67 -16.81 14.78
N PRO A 134 6.52 -16.16 15.01
CA PRO A 134 5.61 -15.80 13.95
C PRO A 134 6.18 -14.68 13.09
N LEU A 135 5.81 -14.66 11.80
CA LEU A 135 6.08 -13.51 10.96
C LEU A 135 5.32 -12.30 11.53
N GLN A 136 6.08 -11.29 11.92
CA GLN A 136 5.55 -9.98 12.26
C GLN A 136 6.01 -8.98 11.21
N ILE A 137 5.05 -8.26 10.63
CA ILE A 137 5.36 -7.08 9.81
C ILE A 137 6.06 -6.09 10.73
N ASN A 138 7.26 -5.69 10.33
CA ASN A 138 8.02 -4.71 11.09
C ASN A 138 7.48 -3.29 10.81
N VAL A 139 7.77 -2.39 11.75
CA VAL A 139 7.33 -0.99 11.70
C VAL A 139 7.73 -0.34 10.38
N LEU A 140 8.96 -0.55 9.89
CA LEU A 140 9.43 0.10 8.67
C LEU A 140 8.62 -0.33 7.43
N ASP A 141 8.36 -1.62 7.23
CA ASP A 141 7.55 -2.11 6.12
C ASP A 141 6.09 -1.63 6.21
N TYR A 142 5.54 -1.54 7.43
CA TYR A 142 4.21 -0.97 7.65
C TYR A 142 4.15 0.51 7.26
N LEU A 143 5.10 1.34 7.72
CA LEU A 143 5.12 2.78 7.43
C LEU A 143 5.35 3.04 5.93
N LEU A 144 6.20 2.25 5.26
CA LEU A 144 6.45 2.38 3.83
C LEU A 144 5.21 2.02 2.99
N GLY A 145 4.46 0.96 3.37
CA GLY A 145 3.20 0.62 2.73
C GLY A 145 2.08 1.63 3.03
N LEU A 146 2.04 2.19 4.25
CA LEU A 146 1.10 3.25 4.62
C LEU A 146 1.35 4.55 3.85
N ALA A 147 2.61 4.83 3.52
CA ALA A 147 2.93 5.97 2.68
C ALA A 147 2.45 5.76 1.23
N ASP A 148 2.55 4.55 0.66
CA ASP A 148 2.00 4.24 -0.68
C ASP A 148 0.47 4.31 -0.72
N LEU A 149 -0.21 3.87 0.35
CA LEU A 149 -1.66 4.00 0.51
C LEU A 149 -2.15 5.42 0.21
N THR A 150 -1.40 6.45 0.63
CA THR A 150 -1.81 7.84 0.39
C THR A 150 -1.90 8.20 -1.09
N GLY A 151 -1.08 7.59 -1.94
CA GLY A 151 -1.13 7.73 -3.39
C GLY A 151 -2.38 7.11 -3.98
N GLU A 152 -2.77 5.91 -3.51
CA GLU A 152 -4.01 5.26 -3.95
C GLU A 152 -5.26 5.98 -3.43
N LEU A 153 -5.22 6.50 -2.20
CA LEU A 153 -6.28 7.36 -1.68
C LEU A 153 -6.43 8.64 -2.48
N MET A 154 -5.32 9.28 -2.89
CA MET A 154 -5.38 10.42 -3.79
C MET A 154 -6.02 10.07 -5.13
N ARG A 155 -5.64 8.95 -5.75
CA ARG A 155 -6.27 8.49 -7.01
C ARG A 155 -7.77 8.26 -6.83
N LEU A 156 -8.17 7.60 -5.74
CA LEU A 156 -9.56 7.38 -5.42
C LEU A 156 -10.30 8.72 -5.23
N ALA A 157 -9.74 9.65 -4.46
CA ALA A 157 -10.35 10.95 -4.22
C ALA A 157 -10.58 11.73 -5.51
N ILE A 158 -9.60 11.77 -6.43
CA ILE A 158 -9.77 12.43 -7.74
C ILE A 158 -10.93 11.80 -8.53
N GLY A 159 -11.01 10.47 -8.59
CA GLY A 159 -12.12 9.79 -9.24
C GLY A 159 -13.48 10.10 -8.61
N ARG A 160 -13.54 10.17 -7.27
CA ARG A 160 -14.76 10.49 -6.53
C ARG A 160 -15.19 11.96 -6.71
N ILE A 161 -14.23 12.88 -6.82
CA ILE A 161 -14.50 14.29 -7.14
C ILE A 161 -15.14 14.40 -8.54
N SER A 162 -14.61 13.66 -9.53
CA SER A 162 -15.18 13.61 -10.88
C SER A 162 -16.62 13.06 -10.89
N ASP A 163 -16.92 12.11 -10.01
CA ASP A 163 -18.27 11.54 -9.83
C ASP A 163 -19.20 12.42 -8.97
N GLY A 164 -18.74 13.60 -8.53
CA GLY A 164 -19.52 14.54 -7.70
C GLY A 164 -19.61 14.17 -6.21
N GLU A 165 -18.86 13.16 -5.74
CA GLU A 165 -18.85 12.68 -4.36
C GLU A 165 -17.88 13.49 -3.47
N LEU A 166 -18.10 14.80 -3.36
CA LEU A 166 -17.18 15.73 -2.69
C LEU A 166 -17.00 15.45 -1.19
N ASP A 167 -18.05 15.01 -0.50
CA ASP A 167 -17.96 14.72 0.94
C ASP A 167 -17.07 13.50 1.21
N PHE A 168 -17.07 12.52 0.31
CA PHE A 168 -16.18 11.37 0.44
C PHE A 168 -14.73 11.74 0.11
N ALA A 169 -14.52 12.59 -0.90
CA ALA A 169 -13.19 13.12 -1.21
C ALA A 169 -12.60 13.96 -0.06
N LYS A 170 -13.43 14.76 0.65
CA LYS A 170 -13.00 15.49 1.86
C LYS A 170 -12.57 14.53 2.98
N LYS A 171 -13.32 13.46 3.23
CA LYS A 171 -12.93 12.44 4.21
C LYS A 171 -11.60 11.78 3.87
N ILE A 172 -11.37 11.50 2.58
CA ILE A 172 -10.07 10.99 2.12
C ILE A 172 -8.97 12.03 2.38
N CYS A 173 -9.21 13.29 2.06
CA CYS A 173 -8.25 14.37 2.28
C CYS A 173 -7.87 14.51 3.77
N GLU A 174 -8.85 14.49 4.66
CA GLU A 174 -8.64 14.55 6.11
C GLU A 174 -7.76 13.39 6.60
N PHE A 175 -8.11 12.17 6.18
CA PHE A 175 -7.36 10.97 6.55
C PHE A 175 -5.91 10.99 6.05
N VAL A 176 -5.69 11.35 4.78
CA VAL A 176 -4.33 11.44 4.22
C VAL A 176 -3.52 12.55 4.90
N ARG A 177 -4.15 13.68 5.23
CA ARG A 177 -3.50 14.79 5.96
C ARG A 177 -3.09 14.37 7.36
N GLU A 178 -3.92 13.61 8.07
CA GLU A 178 -3.59 13.06 9.40
C GLU A 178 -2.39 12.12 9.32
N ILE A 179 -2.38 11.16 8.38
CA ILE A 179 -1.24 10.26 8.19
C ILE A 179 0.05 11.05 7.91
N TYR A 180 0.00 12.01 6.99
CA TYR A 180 1.15 12.84 6.65
C TYR A 180 1.66 13.64 7.86
N ARG A 181 0.75 14.21 8.66
CA ARG A 181 1.11 14.96 9.88
C ARG A 181 1.84 14.06 10.89
N GLU A 182 1.29 12.88 11.19
CA GLU A 182 1.89 11.96 12.16
C GLU A 182 3.24 11.44 11.67
N LEU A 183 3.36 11.06 10.39
CA LEU A 183 4.64 10.62 9.81
C LEU A 183 5.69 11.74 9.79
N THR A 184 5.29 13.00 9.62
CA THR A 184 6.22 14.15 9.71
C THR A 184 6.91 14.23 11.07
N LEU A 185 6.26 13.77 12.14
CA LEU A 185 6.84 13.72 13.48
C LEU A 185 7.78 12.52 13.66
N VAL A 186 7.53 11.41 12.97
CA VAL A 186 8.28 10.14 13.16
C VAL A 186 9.51 10.05 12.26
N VAL A 187 9.40 10.45 10.99
CA VAL A 187 10.45 10.28 9.97
C VAL A 187 11.82 10.87 10.36
N PRO A 188 11.92 12.02 11.06
CA PRO A 188 13.22 12.54 11.52
C PRO A 188 13.98 11.62 12.47
N PHE A 189 13.29 10.69 13.14
CA PHE A 189 13.87 9.72 14.06
C PHE A 189 14.16 8.36 13.41
N MET A 190 13.83 8.19 12.12
CA MET A 190 14.09 6.96 11.39
C MET A 190 15.51 6.98 10.81
N ASP A 191 16.28 5.91 11.05
CA ASP A 191 17.64 5.77 10.52
C ASP A 191 17.67 5.83 8.99
N ASP A 192 18.34 6.86 8.45
CA ASP A 192 18.71 7.11 7.05
C ASP A 192 17.88 6.41 5.96
N SER A 193 16.55 6.53 6.04
CA SER A 193 15.65 5.98 5.04
C SER A 193 15.42 6.98 3.90
N HIS A 194 16.33 7.00 2.93
CA HIS A 194 16.16 7.74 1.68
C HIS A 194 14.77 7.49 1.07
N ASP A 195 14.35 6.22 1.06
CA ASP A 195 13.03 5.79 0.59
C ASP A 195 11.89 6.52 1.30
N MET A 196 11.96 6.67 2.64
CA MET A 196 10.91 7.33 3.40
C MET A 196 10.88 8.84 3.12
N LYS A 197 12.03 9.48 2.93
CA LYS A 197 12.11 10.90 2.54
C LYS A 197 11.41 11.13 1.19
N THR A 198 11.72 10.31 0.19
CA THR A 198 11.05 10.37 -1.13
C THR A 198 9.55 10.07 -1.03
N LYS A 199 9.15 9.14 -0.16
CA LYS A 199 7.73 8.88 0.10
C LYS A 199 7.04 10.07 0.76
N MET A 200 7.67 10.73 1.73
CA MET A 200 7.11 11.95 2.35
C MET A 200 6.87 13.06 1.32
N ASP A 201 7.80 13.27 0.39
CA ASP A 201 7.60 14.23 -0.71
C ASP A 201 6.40 13.84 -1.58
N THR A 202 6.28 12.55 -1.92
CA THR A 202 5.17 12.02 -2.72
C THR A 202 3.83 12.11 -1.98
N MET A 203 3.82 11.90 -0.67
CA MET A 203 2.65 12.05 0.19
C MET A 203 2.18 13.51 0.22
N LEU A 204 3.10 14.47 0.37
CA LEU A 204 2.78 15.89 0.33
C LEU A 204 2.13 16.27 -1.01
N GLN A 205 2.69 15.80 -2.12
CA GLN A 205 2.09 16.01 -3.44
C GLN A 205 0.70 15.38 -3.54
N SER A 206 0.48 14.24 -2.91
CA SER A 206 -0.83 13.57 -2.88
C SER A 206 -1.85 14.41 -2.10
N VAL A 207 -1.48 14.95 -0.94
CA VAL A 207 -2.33 15.88 -0.16
C VAL A 207 -2.68 17.11 -0.99
N MET A 208 -1.68 17.78 -1.57
CA MET A 208 -1.89 18.99 -2.36
C MET A 208 -2.82 18.76 -3.56
N LYS A 209 -2.70 17.61 -4.23
CA LYS A 209 -3.57 17.25 -5.36
C LYS A 209 -5.04 17.13 -4.94
N ILE A 210 -5.32 16.46 -3.82
CA ILE A 210 -6.68 16.29 -3.32
C ILE A 210 -7.24 17.65 -2.90
N GLU A 211 -6.47 18.44 -2.17
CA GLU A 211 -6.87 19.77 -1.68
C GLU A 211 -7.18 20.72 -2.84
N ASN A 212 -6.29 20.82 -3.83
CA ASN A 212 -6.48 21.67 -5.00
C ASN A 212 -7.71 21.24 -5.82
N ALA A 213 -7.95 19.93 -5.96
CA ALA A 213 -9.13 19.43 -6.65
C ALA A 213 -10.42 19.79 -5.90
N CYS A 214 -10.45 19.61 -4.58
CA CYS A 214 -11.58 20.00 -3.73
C CYS A 214 -11.83 21.52 -3.78
N PHE A 215 -10.78 22.32 -3.67
CA PHE A 215 -10.83 23.78 -3.75
C PHE A 215 -11.38 24.24 -5.10
N GLY A 216 -10.85 23.69 -6.20
CA GLY A 216 -11.28 24.06 -7.55
C GLY A 216 -12.77 23.78 -7.78
N VAL A 217 -13.30 22.66 -7.27
CA VAL A 217 -14.75 22.39 -7.37
C VAL A 217 -15.56 23.33 -6.47
N HIS A 218 -15.08 23.63 -5.26
CA HIS A 218 -15.76 24.55 -4.35
C HIS A 218 -15.90 25.97 -4.92
N VAL A 219 -14.83 26.51 -5.51
CA VAL A 219 -14.84 27.83 -6.15
C VAL A 219 -15.82 27.86 -7.32
N ARG A 220 -15.74 26.90 -8.24
CA ARG A 220 -16.67 26.80 -9.39
C ARG A 220 -18.12 26.66 -8.95
N GLY A 221 -18.39 25.89 -7.90
CA GLY A 221 -19.73 25.74 -7.34
C GLY A 221 -20.25 27.02 -6.67
N SER A 222 -19.37 27.91 -6.23
CA SER A 222 -19.73 29.20 -5.60
C SER A 222 -19.90 30.33 -6.62
N GLU A 223 -19.23 30.24 -7.77
CA GLU A 223 -19.38 31.20 -8.89
C GLU A 223 -20.72 31.02 -9.63
N TYR A 224 -21.25 29.78 -9.68
CA TYR A 224 -22.55 29.47 -10.26
C TYR A 224 -23.68 29.59 -9.21
N MET A 225 -23.92 30.81 -8.72
CA MET A 225 -25.23 31.13 -8.14
C MET A 225 -26.14 31.45 -9.33
N PRO A 226 -27.20 30.66 -9.62
CA PRO A 226 -28.10 30.98 -10.72
C PRO A 226 -28.66 32.37 -10.46
N LEU A 227 -28.30 33.34 -11.29
CA LEU A 227 -29.09 34.54 -11.46
C LEU A 227 -30.46 34.04 -11.93
N LEU A 228 -31.41 33.96 -11.01
CA LEU A 228 -32.81 33.63 -11.24
C LEU A 228 -33.28 34.30 -12.55
N GLY A 229 -33.58 33.49 -13.58
CA GLY A 229 -34.34 34.00 -14.72
C GLY A 229 -34.10 33.43 -16.12
N SER A 230 -33.41 32.31 -16.34
CA SER A 230 -33.47 31.66 -17.66
C SER A 230 -33.57 30.15 -17.55
N ASP A 231 -34.79 29.66 -17.74
CA ASP A 231 -35.09 28.26 -18.08
C ASP A 231 -34.50 27.94 -19.46
N ASP A 232 -33.22 27.59 -19.53
CA ASP A 232 -32.67 26.99 -20.76
C ASP A 232 -31.87 25.71 -20.45
N PRO A 233 -32.26 24.55 -21.03
CA PRO A 233 -31.60 23.28 -20.77
C PRO A 233 -30.34 23.20 -21.64
N THR A 234 -29.18 23.55 -21.09
CA THR A 234 -27.93 23.47 -21.85
C THR A 234 -26.94 22.49 -21.22
N SER A 235 -27.04 21.25 -21.72
CA SER A 235 -25.93 20.39 -22.14
C SER A 235 -24.58 20.53 -21.40
N PHE A 236 -24.29 19.52 -20.59
CA PHE A 236 -22.95 19.16 -20.14
C PHE A 236 -22.04 18.76 -21.31
N LEU A 237 -20.74 19.07 -21.17
CA LEU A 237 -19.57 18.63 -21.94
C LEU A 237 -19.14 19.47 -23.15
N LEU A 238 -17.98 20.13 -23.00
CA LEU A 238 -16.82 20.21 -23.92
C LEU A 238 -15.81 21.16 -23.25
N GLY A 239 -14.68 20.68 -22.72
CA GLY A 239 -13.50 20.36 -23.51
C GLY A 239 -12.69 21.65 -23.74
N VAL A 240 -11.72 21.95 -22.87
CA VAL A 240 -10.77 23.05 -23.07
C VAL A 240 -9.70 22.56 -24.05
N PRO A 241 -9.48 23.20 -25.22
CA PRO A 241 -8.28 22.96 -26.01
C PRO A 241 -7.11 23.76 -25.42
N ASP A 242 -5.94 23.13 -25.44
CA ASP A 242 -4.64 23.70 -25.10
C ASP A 242 -4.40 25.05 -25.80
N VAL A 243 -3.82 26.01 -25.06
CA VAL A 243 -3.23 27.23 -25.63
C VAL A 243 -1.75 27.24 -25.28
N GLU A 244 -0.94 26.95 -26.29
CA GLU A 244 0.47 27.34 -26.36
C GLU A 244 0.57 28.88 -26.43
N ILE A 245 1.39 29.48 -25.55
CA ILE A 245 2.35 30.56 -25.87
C ILE A 245 3.58 30.35 -24.97
#